data_AF-A0A6J4Y867-F1
#
_entry.id   AF-A0A6J4Y867-F1
#
_cell.length_a   1.000
_cell.length_b   1.000
_cell.length_c   1.000
_cell.angle_alpha   90.00
_cell.angle_beta   90.00
_cell.angle_gamma   90.00
#
_symmetry.space_group_name_H-M   'P 1'
#
loop_
_entity.id
_entity.type
_entity.pdbx_description
1 polymer ?
#
loop_
_entity_poly.entity_id
_entity_poly.type
_entity_poly.pdbx_seq_one_letter_code
_entity_poly.pdbx_strand_id
1 'polypeptide(L)'
;MQLKFNRREAETIDVEKLSDQLEHSERKNEFFQSSVRTLFEFVKDFSLDLEDIRSDEFKLNVTKLSDAFDEEKKLAKIGKRFAKDKILIAEYIDLHKKYLNDRECELKAIIEILTNAMVTLDTENRQYNRKLLQQSEKFEQITFLDDIKKIKQALIQEIEQIRKTVKKKQSRDSVKLDSLAKQVKTLNSQLEKARMESVTDGLTGIYNRKAFDERIDELVKKNAISRSPFSLLMLDIDDFKKTEL
;
A
#
# COMPACT_ATOMS: atom_id res chain seq x y z
N MET A 1 -32.83 -11.33 83.38
CA MET A 1 -31.87 -10.47 82.64
C MET A 1 -30.53 -11.21 82.54
N GLN A 2 -30.24 -11.82 81.39
CA GLN A 2 -28.89 -12.28 81.03
C GLN A 2 -28.74 -12.11 79.52
N LEU A 3 -28.11 -11.02 79.11
CA LEU A 3 -27.71 -10.75 77.73
C LEU A 3 -26.51 -11.66 77.39
N LYS A 4 -26.73 -12.69 76.58
CA LYS A 4 -25.64 -13.47 75.97
C LYS A 4 -25.12 -12.70 74.76
N PHE A 5 -23.97 -12.02 74.94
CA PHE A 5 -23.20 -11.49 73.82
C PHE A 5 -22.56 -12.65 73.06
N ASN A 6 -23.10 -12.96 71.88
CA ASN A 6 -22.47 -13.86 70.94
C ASN A 6 -21.31 -13.10 70.28
N ARG A 7 -20.07 -13.28 70.80
CA ARG A 7 -18.87 -12.83 70.10
C ARG A 7 -18.83 -13.62 68.79
N ARG A 8 -19.11 -12.97 67.66
CA ARG A 8 -18.67 -13.48 66.35
C ARG A 8 -17.16 -13.68 66.49
N GLU A 9 -16.71 -14.93 66.42
CA GLU A 9 -15.30 -15.24 66.20
C GLU A 9 -14.90 -14.44 64.96
N ALA A 10 -14.03 -13.46 65.16
CA ALA A 10 -13.42 -12.76 64.05
C ALA A 10 -12.61 -13.82 63.31
N GLU A 11 -13.07 -14.26 62.15
CA GLU A 11 -12.24 -14.96 61.18
C GLU A 11 -10.95 -14.15 61.09
N THR A 12 -9.86 -14.72 61.62
CA THR A 12 -8.55 -14.10 61.54
C THR A 12 -8.25 -13.98 60.07
N ILE A 13 -8.43 -12.77 59.56
CA ILE A 13 -8.05 -12.38 58.21
C ILE A 13 -6.59 -12.78 58.08
N ASP A 14 -6.32 -13.81 57.27
CA ASP A 14 -4.97 -14.27 56.99
C ASP A 14 -4.30 -13.20 56.11
N VAL A 15 -3.65 -12.24 56.79
CA VAL A 15 -3.02 -11.07 56.19
C VAL A 15 -1.95 -11.50 55.19
N GLU A 16 -1.28 -12.63 55.44
CA GLU A 16 -0.25 -13.19 54.56
C GLU A 16 -0.89 -13.68 53.26
N LYS A 17 -1.98 -14.47 53.36
CA LYS A 17 -2.74 -14.91 52.19
C LYS A 17 -3.38 -13.77 51.39
N LEU A 18 -3.87 -12.72 52.05
CA LEU A 18 -4.39 -11.53 51.35
C LEU A 18 -3.27 -10.73 50.67
N SER A 19 -2.09 -10.65 51.29
CA SER A 19 -0.92 -10.01 50.71
C SER A 19 -0.47 -10.74 49.45
N ASP A 20 -0.39 -12.08 49.49
CA ASP A 20 -0.04 -12.90 48.34
C ASP A 20 -1.06 -12.76 47.20
N GLN A 21 -2.35 -12.70 47.52
CA GLN A 21 -3.41 -12.48 46.54
C GLN A 21 -3.35 -11.09 45.91
N LEU A 22 -3.04 -10.06 46.70
CA LEU A 22 -2.85 -8.70 46.22
C LEU A 22 -1.65 -8.62 45.28
N GLU A 23 -0.50 -9.15 45.69
CA GLU A 23 0.73 -9.17 44.88
C GLU A 23 0.53 -9.93 43.57
N HIS A 24 -0.15 -11.08 43.62
CA HIS A 24 -0.52 -11.84 42.42
C HIS A 24 -1.43 -11.03 41.49
N SER A 25 -2.42 -10.32 42.04
CA SER A 25 -3.33 -9.48 41.27
C SER A 25 -2.61 -8.28 40.64
N GLU A 26 -1.67 -7.66 41.36
CA GLU A 26 -0.86 -6.55 40.86
C GLU A 26 0.03 -6.97 39.69
N ARG A 27 0.78 -8.07 39.85
CA ARG A 27 1.60 -8.65 38.77
C ARG A 27 0.78 -8.99 37.53
N LYS A 28 -0.43 -9.54 37.73
CA LYS A 28 -1.34 -9.86 36.63
C LYS A 28 -1.85 -8.61 35.93
N ASN A 29 -2.14 -7.54 36.68
CA ASN A 29 -2.58 -6.27 36.13
C ASN A 29 -1.47 -5.58 35.33
N GLU A 30 -0.23 -5.58 35.83
CA GLU A 30 0.95 -5.09 35.10
C GLU A 30 1.15 -5.83 33.79
N PHE A 31 1.04 -7.17 33.81
CA PHE A 31 1.13 -7.98 32.62
C PHE A 31 0.03 -7.65 31.60
N PHE A 32 -1.22 -7.49 32.04
CA PHE A 32 -2.32 -7.12 31.15
C PHE A 32 -2.14 -5.71 30.58
N GLN A 33 -1.67 -4.76 31.38
CA GLN A 33 -1.42 -3.40 30.91
C GLN A 33 -0.33 -3.39 29.83
N SER A 34 0.77 -4.10 30.06
CA SER A 34 1.83 -4.28 29.07
C SER A 34 1.30 -4.94 27.79
N SER A 35 0.53 -6.03 27.94
CA SER A 35 -0.05 -6.77 26.80
C SER A 35 -0.99 -5.89 25.97
N VAL A 36 -1.86 -5.11 26.61
CA VAL A 36 -2.80 -4.21 25.93
C VAL A 36 -2.06 -3.09 25.22
N ARG A 37 -1.03 -2.51 25.84
CA ARG A 37 -0.18 -1.49 25.19
C ARG A 37 0.48 -2.05 23.93
N THR A 38 1.07 -3.24 24.01
CA THR A 38 1.65 -3.90 22.84
C THR A 38 0.63 -4.15 21.74
N LEU A 39 -0.59 -4.56 22.09
CA LEU A 39 -1.66 -4.74 21.10
C LEU A 39 -2.07 -3.43 20.43
N PHE A 40 -2.12 -2.30 21.15
CA PHE A 40 -2.38 -1.00 20.53
C PHE A 40 -1.29 -0.58 19.54
N GLU A 41 -0.02 -0.85 19.85
CA GLU A 41 1.07 -0.62 18.90
C GLU A 41 0.93 -1.50 17.66
N PHE A 42 0.62 -2.79 17.80
CA PHE A 42 0.37 -3.66 16.65
C PHE A 42 -0.82 -3.20 15.80
N VAL A 43 -1.89 -2.72 16.42
CA VAL A 43 -3.06 -2.18 15.69
C VAL A 43 -2.68 -0.93 14.90
N LYS A 44 -1.81 -0.07 15.44
CA LYS A 44 -1.27 1.09 14.71
C LYS A 44 -0.35 0.65 13.56
N ASP A 45 0.58 -0.25 13.80
CA ASP A 45 1.53 -0.71 12.78
C ASP A 45 0.86 -1.52 11.66
N PHE A 46 -0.23 -2.21 11.96
CA PHE A 46 -1.01 -2.93 10.95
C PHE A 46 -1.81 -1.99 10.04
N SER A 47 -2.03 -0.74 10.45
CA SER A 47 -2.69 0.26 9.59
C SER A 47 -1.71 0.79 8.55
N LEU A 48 -2.09 0.65 7.27
CA LEU A 48 -1.33 1.18 6.14
C LEU A 48 -1.31 2.72 6.21
N ASP A 49 -0.14 3.30 5.92
CA ASP A 49 0.05 4.74 5.76
C ASP A 49 -0.54 5.20 4.44
N LEU A 50 -1.82 5.56 4.45
CA LEU A 50 -2.59 5.92 3.27
C LEU A 50 -3.57 7.05 3.61
N GLU A 51 -3.39 8.19 2.94
CA GLU A 51 -4.25 9.38 3.10
C GLU A 51 -5.72 9.08 2.79
N ASP A 52 -5.99 8.29 1.75
CA ASP A 52 -7.34 7.96 1.26
C ASP A 52 -8.24 7.30 2.32
N ILE A 53 -7.65 6.69 3.35
CA ILE A 53 -8.38 6.04 4.44
C ILE A 53 -8.18 6.73 5.79
N ARG A 54 -7.61 7.94 5.82
CA ARG A 54 -7.36 8.74 7.04
C ARG A 54 -6.57 7.93 8.08
N SER A 55 -5.54 7.21 7.65
CA SER A 55 -4.70 6.37 8.52
C SER A 55 -4.11 7.14 9.71
N ASP A 56 -3.75 8.40 9.51
CA ASP A 56 -3.12 9.22 10.53
C ASP A 56 -4.09 9.55 11.67
N GLU A 57 -5.34 9.83 11.32
CA GLU A 57 -6.39 10.06 12.32
C GLU A 57 -6.72 8.79 13.10
N PHE A 58 -6.73 7.63 12.42
CA PHE A 58 -6.85 6.34 13.09
C PHE A 58 -5.70 6.10 14.07
N LYS A 59 -4.44 6.24 13.62
CA LYS A 59 -3.25 6.08 14.47
C LYS A 59 -3.25 7.04 15.65
N LEU A 60 -3.68 8.29 15.44
CA LEU A 60 -3.84 9.28 16.50
C LEU A 60 -4.92 8.87 17.50
N ASN A 61 -6.07 8.38 17.04
CA ASN A 61 -7.15 7.91 17.91
C ASN A 61 -6.73 6.70 18.75
N VAL A 62 -6.01 5.74 18.15
CA VAL A 62 -5.47 4.58 18.90
C VAL A 62 -4.41 5.02 19.92
N THR A 63 -3.54 5.97 19.57
CA THR A 63 -2.55 6.54 20.52
C THR A 63 -3.25 7.21 21.69
N LYS A 64 -4.24 8.08 21.41
CA LYS A 64 -5.06 8.75 22.42
C LYS A 64 -5.80 7.76 23.33
N LEU A 65 -6.23 6.61 22.80
CA LEU A 65 -6.85 5.54 23.58
C LEU A 65 -5.83 4.81 24.47
N SER A 66 -4.63 4.53 23.95
CA SER A 66 -3.53 3.94 24.70
C SER A 66 -3.09 4.83 25.86
N ASP A 67 -2.87 6.12 25.61
CA ASP A 67 -2.48 7.09 26.65
C ASP A 67 -3.54 7.17 27.76
N ALA A 68 -4.82 7.17 27.38
CA ALA A 68 -5.92 7.20 28.33
C ALA A 68 -6.03 5.93 29.17
N PHE A 69 -5.62 4.79 28.59
CA PHE A 69 -5.57 3.52 29.30
C PHE A 69 -4.45 3.51 30.36
N ASP A 70 -3.35 4.24 30.09
CA ASP A 70 -2.23 4.37 31.00
C ASP A 70 -2.45 5.42 32.11
N GLU A 71 -3.13 6.53 31.80
CA GLU A 71 -3.29 7.66 32.73
C GLU A 71 -4.54 7.58 33.65
N GLU A 72 -5.66 7.04 33.16
CA GLU A 72 -6.95 7.11 33.88
C GLU A 72 -7.11 5.94 34.88
N LYS A 73 -7.15 6.25 36.18
CA LYS A 73 -7.28 5.23 37.23
C LYS A 73 -8.71 4.68 37.38
N LYS A 74 -9.73 5.36 36.82
CA LYS A 74 -11.14 4.94 36.93
C LYS A 74 -11.54 4.04 35.76
N LEU A 75 -11.66 2.73 36.04
CA LEU A 75 -12.15 1.70 35.11
C LEU A 75 -13.44 2.09 34.35
N ALA A 76 -14.40 2.72 35.03
CA ALA A 76 -15.67 3.11 34.40
C ALA A 76 -15.50 4.15 33.29
N LYS A 77 -14.50 5.05 33.40
CA LYS A 77 -14.21 6.04 32.36
C LYS A 77 -13.45 5.43 31.19
N ILE A 78 -12.45 4.59 31.47
CA ILE A 78 -11.74 3.81 30.44
C ILE A 78 -12.75 2.99 29.65
N GLY A 79 -13.65 2.28 30.32
CA GLY A 79 -14.67 1.44 29.67
C GLY A 79 -15.59 2.24 28.73
N LYS A 80 -16.02 3.45 29.14
CA LYS A 80 -16.81 4.34 28.27
C LYS A 80 -16.03 4.80 27.04
N ARG A 81 -14.77 5.19 27.21
CA ARG A 81 -13.90 5.63 26.11
C ARG A 81 -13.64 4.49 25.13
N PHE A 82 -13.23 3.33 25.64
CA PHE A 82 -13.02 2.12 24.84
C PHE A 82 -14.29 1.71 24.08
N ALA A 83 -15.48 1.81 24.70
CA ALA A 83 -16.74 1.49 24.03
C ALA A 83 -17.04 2.38 22.83
N LYS A 84 -16.58 3.64 22.84
CA LYS A 84 -16.67 4.56 21.69
C LYS A 84 -15.60 4.23 20.65
N ASP A 85 -14.35 4.15 21.07
CA ASP A 85 -13.20 4.04 20.16
C ASP A 85 -13.16 2.67 19.46
N LYS A 86 -13.67 1.59 20.09
CA LYS A 86 -13.78 0.27 19.43
C LYS A 86 -14.66 0.28 18.17
N ILE A 87 -15.66 1.16 18.11
CA ILE A 87 -16.54 1.28 16.93
C ILE A 87 -15.76 1.93 15.79
N LEU A 88 -15.06 3.04 16.08
CA LEU A 88 -14.19 3.71 15.11
C LEU A 88 -13.09 2.78 14.59
N ILE A 89 -12.51 1.94 15.46
CA ILE A 89 -11.52 0.94 15.06
C ILE A 89 -12.12 -0.09 14.10
N ALA A 90 -13.32 -0.60 14.40
CA ALA A 90 -14.01 -1.54 13.52
C ALA A 90 -14.35 -0.93 12.17
N GLU A 91 -14.88 0.30 12.15
CA GLU A 91 -15.18 1.05 10.92
C GLU A 91 -13.94 1.28 10.07
N TYR A 92 -12.82 1.64 10.68
CA TYR A 92 -11.54 1.79 9.99
C TYR A 92 -11.09 0.45 9.37
N ILE A 93 -11.18 -0.66 10.10
CA ILE A 93 -10.82 -1.98 9.59
C ILE A 93 -11.66 -2.36 8.37
N ASP A 94 -12.96 -2.06 8.38
CA ASP A 94 -13.84 -2.36 7.25
C ASP A 94 -13.56 -1.46 6.05
N LEU A 95 -13.30 -0.16 6.27
CA LEU A 95 -12.85 0.76 5.23
C LEU A 95 -11.53 0.29 4.61
N HIS A 96 -10.60 -0.15 5.44
CA HIS A 96 -9.29 -0.66 5.05
C HIS A 96 -9.40 -1.91 4.16
N LYS A 97 -10.21 -2.90 4.59
CA LYS A 97 -10.49 -4.10 3.79
C LYS A 97 -11.12 -3.76 2.45
N LYS A 98 -12.08 -2.83 2.44
CA LYS A 98 -12.74 -2.38 1.21
C LYS A 98 -11.73 -1.75 0.26
N TYR A 99 -10.89 -0.85 0.76
CA TYR A 99 -9.84 -0.21 -0.04
C TYR A 99 -8.88 -1.22 -0.68
N LEU A 100 -8.44 -2.23 0.10
CA LEU A 100 -7.59 -3.29 -0.43
C LEU A 100 -8.27 -4.11 -1.54
N ASN A 101 -9.53 -4.48 -1.35
CA ASN A 101 -10.31 -5.19 -2.37
C ASN A 101 -10.51 -4.33 -3.63
N ASP A 102 -10.81 -3.04 -3.47
CA ASP A 102 -11.00 -2.12 -4.57
C ASP A 102 -9.69 -1.97 -5.37
N ARG A 103 -8.55 -1.79 -4.71
CA ARG A 103 -7.22 -1.79 -5.37
C ARG A 103 -6.91 -3.11 -6.07
N GLU A 104 -7.23 -4.25 -5.48
CA GLU A 104 -7.03 -5.55 -6.11
C GLU A 104 -7.88 -5.69 -7.38
N CYS A 105 -9.14 -5.23 -7.35
CA CYS A 105 -10.02 -5.20 -8.51
C CYS A 105 -9.47 -4.29 -9.62
N GLU A 106 -8.98 -3.11 -9.28
CA GLU A 106 -8.36 -2.18 -10.24
C GLU A 106 -7.12 -2.78 -10.90
N LEU A 107 -6.23 -3.41 -10.11
CA LEU A 107 -5.04 -4.08 -10.65
C LEU A 107 -5.42 -5.21 -11.60
N LYS A 108 -6.42 -6.03 -11.27
CA LYS A 108 -6.94 -7.08 -12.15
C LYS A 108 -7.50 -6.49 -13.45
N ALA A 109 -8.25 -5.41 -13.38
CA ALA A 109 -8.79 -4.73 -14.56
C ALA A 109 -7.67 -4.18 -15.47
N ILE A 110 -6.61 -3.60 -14.89
CA ILE A 110 -5.44 -3.16 -15.66
C ILE A 110 -4.75 -4.34 -16.35
N ILE A 111 -4.52 -5.44 -15.64
CA ILE A 111 -3.91 -6.66 -16.19
C ILE A 111 -4.76 -7.22 -17.34
N GLU A 112 -6.08 -7.23 -17.19
CA GLU A 112 -7.00 -7.69 -18.23
C GLU A 112 -6.91 -6.82 -19.50
N ILE A 113 -6.92 -5.49 -19.35
CA ILE A 113 -6.77 -4.55 -20.47
C ILE A 113 -5.44 -4.79 -21.20
N LEU A 114 -4.34 -4.93 -20.45
CA LEU A 114 -3.02 -5.19 -21.02
C LEU A 114 -2.96 -6.54 -21.75
N THR A 115 -3.56 -7.58 -21.16
CA THR A 115 -3.61 -8.92 -21.73
C THR A 115 -4.39 -8.92 -23.05
N ASN A 116 -5.56 -8.29 -23.07
CA ASN A 116 -6.38 -8.16 -24.28
C ASN A 116 -5.68 -7.35 -25.39
N ALA A 117 -4.99 -6.28 -25.01
CA ALA A 117 -4.17 -5.50 -25.95
C ALA A 117 -3.02 -6.35 -26.54
N MET A 118 -2.37 -7.17 -25.71
CA MET A 118 -1.29 -8.07 -26.14
C MET A 118 -1.79 -9.16 -27.09
N VAL A 119 -2.92 -9.80 -26.79
CA VAL A 119 -3.56 -10.80 -27.68
C VAL A 119 -3.92 -10.18 -29.03
N THR A 120 -4.47 -8.97 -29.02
CA THR A 120 -4.81 -8.24 -30.25
C THR A 120 -3.56 -7.92 -31.07
N LEU A 121 -2.49 -7.44 -30.42
CA LEU A 121 -1.19 -7.17 -31.05
C LEU A 121 -0.58 -8.41 -31.68
N ASP A 122 -0.56 -9.54 -30.97
CA ASP A 122 -0.02 -10.80 -31.47
C ASP A 122 -0.81 -11.30 -32.69
N THR A 123 -2.15 -11.25 -32.62
CA THR A 123 -3.02 -11.66 -33.73
C THR A 123 -2.78 -10.82 -34.98
N GLU A 124 -2.68 -9.50 -34.84
CA GLU A 124 -2.37 -8.60 -35.95
C GLU A 124 -0.97 -8.84 -36.55
N ASN A 125 0.05 -9.07 -35.70
CA ASN A 125 1.40 -9.37 -36.16
C ASN A 125 1.45 -10.71 -36.92
N ARG A 126 0.78 -11.76 -36.43
CA ARG A 126 0.66 -13.03 -37.16
C ARG A 126 -0.01 -12.84 -38.51
N GLN A 127 -1.08 -12.04 -38.59
CA GLN A 127 -1.75 -11.74 -39.85
C GLN A 127 -0.83 -11.00 -40.83
N TYR A 128 -0.06 -10.03 -40.34
CA TYR A 128 0.93 -9.31 -41.14
C TYR A 128 2.02 -10.24 -41.67
N ASN A 129 2.59 -11.09 -40.82
CA ASN A 129 3.62 -12.06 -41.21
C ASN A 129 3.09 -13.08 -42.23
N ARG A 130 1.85 -13.58 -42.07
CA ARG A 130 1.22 -14.45 -43.07
C ARG A 130 1.09 -13.76 -44.44
N LYS A 131 0.69 -12.49 -44.47
CA LYS A 131 0.59 -11.74 -45.73
C LYS A 131 1.94 -11.54 -46.40
N LEU A 132 3.00 -11.27 -45.61
CA LEU A 132 4.36 -11.17 -46.15
C LEU A 132 4.83 -12.49 -46.75
N LEU A 133 4.62 -13.61 -46.07
CA LEU A 133 4.95 -14.94 -46.60
C LEU A 133 4.22 -15.24 -47.91
N GLN A 134 2.91 -14.95 -47.99
CA GLN A 134 2.13 -15.11 -49.22
C GLN A 134 2.66 -14.24 -50.37
N GLN A 135 3.13 -13.03 -50.08
CA GLN A 135 3.72 -12.15 -51.10
C GLN A 135 5.09 -12.67 -51.56
N SER A 136 5.89 -13.23 -50.65
CA SER A 136 7.15 -13.90 -51.00
C SER A 136 6.92 -15.10 -51.91
N GLU A 137 5.93 -15.95 -51.63
CA GLU A 137 5.57 -17.09 -52.50
C GLU A 137 5.16 -16.64 -53.90
N LYS A 138 4.44 -15.52 -54.02
CA LYS A 138 4.08 -14.97 -55.34
C LYS A 138 5.28 -14.43 -56.10
N PHE A 139 6.26 -13.83 -55.42
CA PHE A 139 7.52 -13.46 -56.06
C PHE A 139 8.28 -14.67 -56.58
N GLU A 140 8.29 -15.77 -55.83
CA GLU A 140 8.86 -17.03 -56.30
C GLU A 140 8.12 -17.52 -57.55
N GLN A 141 6.79 -17.45 -57.57
CA GLN A 141 5.99 -17.82 -58.75
C GLN A 141 6.29 -16.98 -60.00
N ILE A 142 6.62 -15.69 -59.82
CA ILE A 142 7.00 -14.80 -60.92
C ILE A 142 8.30 -15.26 -61.59
N THR A 143 9.20 -15.94 -60.86
CA THR A 143 10.46 -16.44 -61.43
C THR A 143 10.24 -17.55 -62.49
N PHE A 144 9.08 -18.21 -62.48
CA PHE A 144 8.72 -19.24 -63.47
C PHE A 144 8.02 -18.68 -64.72
N LEU A 145 7.87 -17.37 -64.84
CA LEU A 145 7.27 -16.75 -66.03
C LEU A 145 8.33 -16.54 -67.12
N ASP A 146 8.03 -17.00 -68.33
CA ASP A 146 8.95 -16.86 -69.47
C ASP A 146 8.81 -15.50 -70.22
N ASP A 147 7.71 -14.78 -69.99
CA ASP A 147 7.42 -13.51 -70.66
C ASP A 147 7.82 -12.30 -69.79
N ILE A 148 8.86 -11.59 -70.22
CA ILE A 148 9.39 -10.39 -69.55
C ILE A 148 8.30 -9.33 -69.29
N LYS A 149 7.33 -9.16 -70.19
CA LYS A 149 6.24 -8.18 -69.99
C LYS A 149 5.33 -8.62 -68.85
N LYS A 150 5.03 -9.93 -68.74
CA LYS A 150 4.23 -10.50 -67.63
C LYS A 150 5.00 -10.43 -66.31
N ILE A 151 6.29 -10.75 -66.30
CA ILE A 151 7.16 -10.60 -65.13
C ILE A 151 7.14 -9.17 -64.62
N LYS A 152 7.36 -8.19 -65.51
CA LYS A 152 7.36 -6.77 -65.14
C LYS A 152 6.02 -6.33 -64.54
N GLN A 153 4.90 -6.72 -65.14
CA GLN A 153 3.57 -6.38 -64.63
C GLN A 153 3.30 -7.02 -63.27
N ALA A 154 3.61 -8.30 -63.10
CA ALA A 154 3.42 -9.01 -61.83
C ALA A 154 4.31 -8.44 -60.70
N LEU A 155 5.57 -8.09 -61.01
CA LEU A 155 6.48 -7.42 -60.06
C LEU A 155 5.94 -6.06 -59.60
N ILE A 156 5.47 -5.22 -60.54
CA ILE A 156 4.89 -3.91 -60.19
C ILE A 156 3.69 -4.09 -59.26
N GLN A 157 2.80 -5.04 -59.56
CA GLN A 157 1.63 -5.33 -58.73
C GLN A 157 2.02 -5.79 -57.32
N GLU A 158 2.96 -6.72 -57.18
CA GLU A 158 3.36 -7.21 -55.84
C GLU A 158 4.12 -6.15 -55.02
N ILE A 159 4.96 -5.32 -55.67
CA ILE A 159 5.60 -4.18 -55.01
C ILE A 159 4.56 -3.18 -54.49
N GLU A 160 3.52 -2.87 -55.26
CA GLU A 160 2.43 -2.00 -54.81
C GLU A 160 1.67 -2.59 -53.61
N GLN A 161 1.39 -3.90 -53.64
CA GLN A 161 0.70 -4.57 -52.53
C GLN A 161 1.54 -4.60 -51.25
N ILE A 162 2.85 -4.83 -51.35
CA ILE A 162 3.77 -4.75 -50.20
C ILE A 162 3.80 -3.33 -49.65
N ARG A 163 4.02 -2.33 -50.50
CA ARG A 163 4.05 -0.92 -50.07
C ARG A 163 2.77 -0.54 -49.33
N LYS A 164 1.61 -0.97 -49.82
CA LYS A 164 0.32 -0.76 -49.15
C LYS A 164 0.24 -1.45 -47.79
N THR A 165 0.70 -2.70 -47.70
CA THR A 165 0.68 -3.50 -46.46
C THR A 165 1.63 -2.92 -45.40
N VAL A 166 2.84 -2.56 -45.78
CA VAL A 166 3.85 -1.91 -44.92
C VAL A 166 3.33 -0.56 -44.41
N LYS A 167 2.82 0.31 -45.29
CA LYS A 167 2.30 1.64 -44.89
C LYS A 167 1.12 1.52 -43.93
N LYS A 168 0.24 0.53 -44.12
CA LYS A 168 -0.87 0.25 -43.20
C LYS A 168 -0.38 -0.27 -41.84
N LYS A 169 0.66 -1.10 -41.79
CA LYS A 169 1.27 -1.55 -40.53
C LYS A 169 1.94 -0.39 -39.79
N GLN A 170 2.75 0.40 -40.49
CA GLN A 170 3.49 1.53 -39.92
C GLN A 170 2.56 2.60 -39.31
N SER A 171 1.47 2.95 -39.99
CA SER A 171 0.48 3.90 -39.46
C SER A 171 -0.22 3.37 -38.19
N ARG A 172 -0.58 2.08 -38.16
CA ARG A 172 -1.17 1.44 -36.98
C ARG A 172 -0.19 1.37 -35.81
N ASP A 173 1.04 0.98 -36.08
CA ASP A 173 2.09 0.89 -35.05
C ASP A 173 2.41 2.26 -34.46
N SER A 174 2.43 3.32 -35.27
CA SER A 174 2.62 4.69 -34.79
C SER A 174 1.52 5.13 -33.81
N VAL A 175 0.24 4.86 -34.13
CA VAL A 175 -0.88 5.17 -33.23
C VAL A 175 -0.80 4.37 -31.93
N LYS A 176 -0.44 3.08 -32.02
CA LYS A 176 -0.31 2.21 -30.84
C LYS A 176 0.87 2.61 -29.96
N LEU A 177 2.00 2.99 -30.55
CA LEU A 177 3.16 3.50 -29.80
C LEU A 177 2.83 4.78 -29.04
N ASP A 178 2.09 5.71 -29.65
CA ASP A 178 1.63 6.92 -28.96
C ASP A 178 0.69 6.59 -27.79
N SER A 179 -0.27 5.68 -27.99
CA SER A 179 -1.15 5.22 -26.93
C SER A 179 -0.39 4.52 -25.79
N LEU A 180 0.56 3.65 -26.12
CA LEU A 180 1.36 2.93 -25.13
C LEU A 180 2.27 3.90 -24.36
N ALA A 181 2.89 4.87 -25.04
CA ALA A 181 3.68 5.91 -24.40
C ALA A 181 2.85 6.74 -23.41
N LYS A 182 1.60 7.07 -23.76
CA LYS A 182 0.66 7.72 -22.84
C LYS A 182 0.34 6.86 -21.63
N GLN A 183 0.02 5.58 -21.84
CA GLN A 183 -0.25 4.65 -20.74
C GLN A 183 0.95 4.48 -19.80
N VAL A 184 2.16 4.30 -20.35
CA VAL A 184 3.40 4.24 -19.56
C VAL A 184 3.61 5.53 -18.78
N LYS A 185 3.37 6.70 -19.38
CA LYS A 185 3.47 7.99 -18.68
C LYS A 185 2.46 8.09 -17.53
N THR A 186 1.21 7.67 -17.74
CA THR A 186 0.20 7.63 -16.69
C THR A 186 0.59 6.68 -15.56
N LEU A 187 1.02 5.46 -15.90
CA LEU A 187 1.47 4.47 -14.91
C LEU A 187 2.67 4.98 -14.10
N ASN A 188 3.67 5.58 -14.76
CA ASN A 188 4.81 6.18 -14.06
C ASN A 188 4.35 7.32 -13.14
N SER A 189 3.41 8.17 -13.58
CA SER A 189 2.87 9.24 -12.74
C SER A 189 2.10 8.70 -11.55
N GLN A 190 1.33 7.64 -11.72
CA GLN A 190 0.60 6.97 -10.63
C GLN A 190 1.56 6.29 -9.67
N LEU A 191 2.61 5.66 -10.18
CA LEU A 191 3.65 5.02 -9.38
C LEU A 191 4.42 6.06 -8.55
N GLU A 192 4.83 7.17 -9.16
CA GLU A 192 5.50 8.26 -8.43
C GLU A 192 4.57 8.89 -7.39
N LYS A 193 3.28 9.07 -7.71
CA LYS A 193 2.28 9.56 -6.75
C LYS A 193 2.15 8.61 -5.56
N ALA A 194 1.96 7.32 -5.81
CA ALA A 194 1.86 6.29 -4.78
C ALA A 194 3.16 6.15 -3.95
N ARG A 195 4.32 6.32 -4.60
CA ARG A 195 5.62 6.32 -3.92
C ARG A 195 5.76 7.54 -3.01
N MET A 196 5.41 8.73 -3.49
CA MET A 196 5.41 9.97 -2.71
C MET A 196 4.46 9.85 -1.52
N GLU A 197 3.20 9.47 -1.74
CA GLU A 197 2.21 9.23 -0.69
C GLU A 197 2.69 8.23 0.37
N SER A 198 3.46 7.20 -0.03
CA SER A 198 4.03 6.24 0.93
C SER A 198 5.19 6.78 1.77
N VAL A 199 5.88 7.84 1.33
CA VAL A 199 7.11 8.33 1.99
C VAL A 199 6.98 9.75 2.55
N THR A 200 5.90 10.47 2.26
CA THR A 200 5.66 11.83 2.76
C THR A 200 4.52 11.90 3.78
N ASP A 201 4.59 12.88 4.67
CA ASP A 201 3.54 13.26 5.61
C ASP A 201 2.51 14.15 4.91
N GLY A 202 1.22 13.80 5.02
CA GLY A 202 0.16 14.46 4.25
C GLY A 202 -0.19 15.88 4.69
N LEU A 203 0.17 16.27 5.92
CA LEU A 203 -0.08 17.61 6.44
C LEU A 203 1.00 18.61 5.99
N THR A 204 2.25 18.16 5.91
CA THR A 204 3.41 19.04 5.72
C THR A 204 4.14 18.82 4.39
N GLY A 205 3.90 17.70 3.70
CA GLY A 205 4.56 17.32 2.44
C GLY A 205 6.03 16.95 2.61
N ILE A 206 6.55 16.90 3.83
CA ILE A 206 7.93 16.46 4.14
C ILE A 206 7.97 14.93 4.25
N TYR A 207 9.16 14.34 4.27
CA TYR A 207 9.29 12.89 4.48
C TYR A 207 8.70 12.46 5.83
N ASN A 208 7.91 11.38 5.80
CA ASN A 208 7.32 10.82 7.00
C ASN A 208 8.36 10.09 7.86
N ARG A 209 7.95 9.71 9.07
CA ARG A 209 8.84 9.07 10.05
C ARG A 209 9.47 7.76 9.54
N LYS A 210 8.71 6.96 8.80
CA LYS A 210 9.22 5.72 8.20
C LYS A 210 10.34 5.99 7.21
N ALA A 211 10.16 6.97 6.32
CA ALA A 211 11.19 7.39 5.37
C ALA A 211 12.43 7.98 6.07
N PHE A 212 12.24 8.67 7.20
CA PHE A 212 13.33 9.12 8.06
C PHE A 212 14.14 7.94 8.63
N ASP A 213 13.45 6.96 9.24
CA ASP A 213 14.09 5.81 9.88
C ASP A 213 14.89 4.99 8.86
N GLU A 214 14.28 4.69 7.70
CA GLU A 214 14.95 4.00 6.58
C GLU A 214 16.20 4.76 6.11
N ARG A 215 16.11 6.10 6.02
CA ARG A 215 17.21 6.94 5.54
C ARG A 215 18.36 7.01 6.54
N ILE A 216 18.08 7.09 7.84
CA ILE A 216 19.11 7.06 8.88
C ILE A 216 19.83 5.71 8.87
N ASP A 217 19.09 4.61 8.77
CA ASP A 217 19.66 3.27 8.67
C ASP A 217 20.62 3.12 7.48
N GLU A 218 20.26 3.66 6.31
CA GLU A 218 21.14 3.71 5.15
C GLU A 218 22.41 4.54 5.40
N LEU A 219 22.29 5.71 6.03
CA LEU A 219 23.41 6.60 6.30
C LEU A 219 24.40 5.98 7.30
N VAL A 220 23.89 5.29 8.33
CA VAL A 220 24.70 4.53 9.29
C VAL A 220 25.45 3.40 8.57
N LYS A 221 24.76 2.61 7.74
CA LYS A 221 25.40 1.53 6.96
C LYS A 221 26.45 2.06 5.99
N LYS A 222 26.19 3.18 5.31
CA LYS A 222 27.16 3.82 4.40
C LYS A 222 28.37 4.37 5.15
N ASN A 223 28.17 5.00 6.31
CA ASN A 223 29.26 5.50 7.15
C ASN A 223 30.18 4.36 7.60
N ALA A 224 29.63 3.19 7.94
CA ALA A 224 30.41 2.02 8.33
C ALA A 224 31.38 1.54 7.22
N ILE A 225 31.05 1.79 5.94
CA ILE A 225 31.85 1.37 4.79
C ILE A 225 32.80 2.49 4.31
N SER A 226 32.30 3.71 4.12
CA SER A 226 33.03 4.80 3.48
C SER A 226 33.54 5.88 4.44
N ARG A 227 33.23 5.77 5.74
CA ARG A 227 33.53 6.78 6.78
C ARG A 227 33.07 8.20 6.43
N SER A 228 31.96 8.33 5.70
CA SER A 228 31.37 9.64 5.39
C SER A 228 30.51 10.13 6.57
N PRO A 229 30.94 11.15 7.34
CA PRO A 229 30.17 11.65 8.48
C PRO A 229 28.87 12.30 8.02
N PHE A 230 27.82 12.17 8.83
CA PHE A 230 26.53 12.86 8.62
C PHE A 230 26.10 13.56 9.91
N SER A 231 25.14 14.48 9.80
CA SER A 231 24.59 15.24 10.92
C SER A 231 23.07 15.13 10.91
N LEU A 232 22.47 15.13 12.10
CA LEU A 232 21.03 15.09 12.30
C LEU A 232 20.59 16.38 12.99
N LEU A 233 19.58 17.04 12.42
CA LEU A 233 18.92 18.19 13.02
C LEU A 233 17.50 17.77 13.44
N MET A 234 17.19 17.94 14.72
CA MET A 234 15.85 17.74 15.27
C MET A 234 15.27 19.11 15.61
N LEU A 235 14.05 19.35 15.12
CA LEU A 235 13.30 20.59 15.35
C LEU A 235 12.03 20.23 16.12
N ASP A 236 11.75 20.97 17.19
CA ASP A 236 10.50 20.87 17.95
C ASP A 236 9.81 22.24 17.94
N ILE A 237 8.48 22.26 17.88
CA ILE A 237 7.71 23.51 17.89
C ILE A 237 7.24 23.75 19.32
N ASP A 238 7.82 24.75 19.97
CA ASP A 238 7.39 25.19 21.30
C ASP A 238 5.94 25.72 21.28
N ASP A 239 5.20 25.51 22.37
CA ASP A 239 3.84 26.05 22.60
C ASP A 239 2.71 25.56 21.65
N PHE A 240 2.87 24.42 20.97
CA PHE A 240 1.88 23.86 20.01
C PHE A 240 0.44 23.69 20.56
N LYS A 241 0.25 23.65 21.89
CA LYS A 241 -1.08 23.51 22.55
C LYS A 241 -1.84 24.83 22.74
N LYS A 242 -1.23 26.01 22.56
CA LYS A 242 -1.88 27.31 22.81
C LYS A 242 -2.73 27.84 21.65
N THR A 243 -2.67 27.21 20.48
CA THR A 243 -3.35 27.68 19.25
C THR A 243 -4.62 26.90 18.88
N GLU A 244 -5.12 26.00 19.73
CA GLU A 244 -6.51 25.55 19.65
C GLU A 244 -7.43 26.64 20.25
N LEU A 245 -7.85 27.59 19.40
CA LEU A 245 -8.93 28.54 19.64
C LEU A 245 -10.14 28.17 18.78
#